data_AF-A0A060YJ90-F1
#
_entry.id   AF-A0A060YJ90-F1
#
_cell.length_a   1.000
_cell.length_b   1.000
_cell.length_c   1.000
_cell.angle_alpha   90.00
_cell.angle_beta   90.00
_cell.angle_gamma   90.00
#
_symmetry.space_group_name_H-M   'P 1'
#
loop_
_entity.id
_entity.type
_entity.pdbx_description
1 polymer ?
#
loop_
_entity_poly.entity_id
_entity_poly.type
_entity_poly.pdbx_seq_one_letter_code
_entity_poly.pdbx_strand_id
1 'polypeptide(L)'
;ELEDLNKWGLNLFKVTELSGNRPLTVMMYTIFQERDLLKTFKIPLDTFITYLMTLEDHYHGDVAYHNNIHAADVTQSTHVLLSTPALEAVFTDLEILAAIFASAIHDVDHPGVSNQFLISTNSELALMYNDSSVLENHHLAVGFKLLQEENCDIFQNLTKKQRQSLRKMVIDMVLATDMSKHMNLLADLKTMVETKKVTSSGVLLLDNYNDRIQVGCY
;
A
#
# COMPACT_ATOMS: atom_id res chain seq x y z
N GLU A 1 -15.71 -15.69 5.68
CA GLU A 1 -15.00 -14.44 5.37
C GLU A 1 -13.59 -14.66 4.84
N LEU A 2 -12.61 -15.06 5.66
CA LEU A 2 -11.20 -15.11 5.21
C LEU A 2 -10.89 -16.17 4.12
N GLU A 3 -11.77 -17.16 3.91
CA GLU A 3 -11.67 -18.09 2.78
C GLU A 3 -11.77 -17.40 1.41
N ASP A 4 -12.32 -16.18 1.37
CA ASP A 4 -12.45 -15.36 0.16
C ASP A 4 -11.29 -14.36 0.01
N LEU A 5 -10.20 -14.50 0.79
CA LEU A 5 -9.03 -13.59 0.75
C LEU A 5 -8.50 -13.34 -0.66
N ASN A 6 -8.45 -14.39 -1.48
CA ASN A 6 -7.87 -14.35 -2.82
C ASN A 6 -8.92 -13.97 -3.89
N LYS A 7 -10.12 -13.56 -3.49
CA LYS A 7 -11.24 -13.24 -4.40
C LYS A 7 -11.58 -11.76 -4.32
N TRP A 8 -12.00 -11.22 -5.47
CA TRP A 8 -12.62 -9.90 -5.52
C TRP A 8 -13.98 -9.94 -4.80
N GLY A 9 -14.32 -8.87 -4.09
CA GLY A 9 -15.61 -8.74 -3.40
C GLY A 9 -15.68 -9.44 -2.03
N LEU A 10 -14.54 -9.64 -1.36
CA LEU A 10 -14.50 -10.03 0.05
C LEU A 10 -15.34 -9.04 0.88
N ASN A 11 -16.20 -9.54 1.77
CA ASN A 11 -17.04 -8.68 2.60
C ASN A 11 -16.26 -8.10 3.77
N LEU A 12 -15.58 -6.98 3.51
CA LEU A 12 -14.70 -6.38 4.48
C LEU A 12 -15.44 -5.79 5.69
N PHE A 13 -16.67 -5.31 5.50
CA PHE A 13 -17.51 -4.87 6.62
C PHE A 13 -17.78 -6.00 7.62
N LYS A 14 -17.94 -7.25 7.14
CA LYS A 14 -18.10 -8.39 8.03
C LYS A 14 -16.80 -8.74 8.76
N VAL A 15 -15.66 -8.63 8.08
CA VAL A 15 -14.34 -8.74 8.72
C VAL A 15 -14.15 -7.68 9.81
N THR A 16 -14.55 -6.44 9.56
CA THR A 16 -14.48 -5.35 10.55
C THR A 16 -15.27 -5.69 11.81
N GLU A 17 -16.52 -6.17 11.68
CA GLU A 17 -17.35 -6.57 12.81
C GLU A 17 -16.70 -7.72 13.61
N LEU A 18 -16.24 -8.77 12.94
CA LEU A 18 -15.70 -9.98 13.56
C LEU A 18 -14.31 -9.77 14.19
N SER A 19 -13.54 -8.80 13.69
CA SER A 19 -12.20 -8.46 14.19
C SER A 19 -12.20 -7.47 15.36
N GLY A 20 -13.37 -6.97 15.77
CA GLY A 20 -13.45 -5.92 16.79
C GLY A 20 -12.93 -4.58 16.27
N ASN A 21 -13.31 -4.22 15.04
CA ASN A 21 -12.86 -3.03 14.32
C ASN A 21 -11.33 -3.00 14.05
N ARG A 22 -10.76 -4.17 13.74
CA ARG A 22 -9.35 -4.34 13.33
C ARG A 22 -9.18 -4.97 11.93
N PRO A 23 -9.93 -4.53 10.90
CA PRO A 23 -9.88 -5.14 9.58
C PRO A 23 -8.49 -5.03 8.94
N LEU A 24 -7.76 -3.91 9.12
CA LEU A 24 -6.45 -3.73 8.48
C LEU A 24 -5.42 -4.69 9.07
N THR A 25 -5.38 -4.82 10.40
CA THR A 25 -4.49 -5.78 11.07
C THR A 25 -4.78 -7.21 10.63
N VAL A 26 -6.06 -7.61 10.59
CA VAL A 26 -6.46 -8.97 10.18
C VAL A 26 -6.16 -9.24 8.71
N MET A 27 -6.44 -8.29 7.81
CA MET A 27 -6.15 -8.44 6.38
C MET A 27 -4.64 -8.55 6.14
N MET A 28 -3.86 -7.63 6.70
CA MET A 28 -2.40 -7.66 6.57
C MET A 28 -1.80 -8.96 7.12
N TYR A 29 -2.22 -9.40 8.29
CA TYR A 29 -1.79 -10.69 8.84
C TYR A 29 -2.11 -11.88 7.94
N THR A 30 -3.35 -11.94 7.45
CA THR A 30 -3.78 -13.06 6.60
C THR A 30 -3.04 -13.05 5.26
N ILE A 31 -2.86 -11.88 4.65
CA ILE A 31 -2.09 -11.71 3.39
C ILE A 31 -0.63 -12.10 3.56
N PHE A 32 0.01 -11.67 4.66
CA PHE A 32 1.42 -11.98 4.91
C PHE A 32 1.66 -13.47 5.19
N GLN A 33 0.69 -14.16 5.78
CA GLN A 33 0.71 -15.62 5.92
C GLN A 33 0.52 -16.32 4.58
N GLU A 34 -0.51 -15.93 3.81
CA GLU A 34 -0.82 -16.52 2.49
C GLU A 34 0.37 -16.41 1.52
N ARG A 35 1.08 -15.27 1.56
CA ARG A 35 2.24 -15.01 0.70
C ARG A 35 3.59 -15.40 1.33
N ASP A 36 3.59 -16.02 2.51
CA ASP A 36 4.80 -16.39 3.27
C ASP A 36 5.80 -15.23 3.53
N LEU A 37 5.34 -13.98 3.50
CA LEU A 37 6.19 -12.78 3.57
C LEU A 37 6.92 -12.64 4.91
N LEU A 38 6.30 -13.07 6.02
CA LEU A 38 6.94 -13.07 7.34
C LEU A 38 8.20 -13.95 7.35
N LYS A 39 8.14 -15.12 6.70
CA LYS A 39 9.28 -16.04 6.60
C LYS A 39 10.33 -15.48 5.64
N THR A 40 9.91 -15.07 4.45
CA THR A 40 10.79 -14.54 3.39
C THR A 40 11.63 -13.37 3.88
N PHE A 41 11.02 -12.44 4.62
CA PHE A 41 11.68 -11.23 5.13
C PHE A 41 12.08 -11.30 6.60
N LYS A 42 11.92 -12.48 7.23
CA LYS A 42 12.28 -12.74 8.64
C LYS A 42 11.67 -11.72 9.59
N ILE A 43 10.39 -11.40 9.41
CA ILE A 43 9.67 -10.43 10.24
C ILE A 43 9.17 -11.17 11.50
N PRO A 44 9.60 -10.80 12.71
CA PRO A 44 9.05 -11.39 13.93
C PRO A 44 7.56 -11.09 14.03
N LEU A 45 6.78 -12.09 14.43
CA LEU A 45 5.32 -11.98 14.46
C LEU A 45 4.85 -10.90 15.45
N ASP A 46 5.49 -10.82 16.61
CA ASP A 46 5.19 -9.82 17.63
C ASP A 46 5.47 -8.40 17.11
N THR A 47 6.61 -8.17 16.46
CA THR A 47 6.94 -6.88 15.81
C THR A 47 5.90 -6.53 14.73
N PHE A 48 5.48 -7.51 13.94
CA PHE A 48 4.50 -7.31 12.88
C PHE A 48 3.13 -6.89 13.41
N ILE A 49 2.59 -7.62 14.40
CA ILE A 49 1.30 -7.27 15.00
C ILE A 49 1.37 -5.93 15.72
N THR A 50 2.47 -5.63 16.42
CA THR A 50 2.66 -4.35 17.12
C THR A 50 2.63 -3.18 16.14
N TYR A 51 3.35 -3.28 15.01
CA TYR A 51 3.32 -2.26 13.96
C TYR A 51 1.92 -2.10 13.36
N LEU A 52 1.24 -3.20 13.02
CA LEU A 52 -0.09 -3.13 12.40
C LEU A 52 -1.15 -2.53 13.31
N MET A 53 -1.15 -2.89 14.59
CA MET A 53 -2.07 -2.28 15.56
C MET A 53 -1.80 -0.78 15.70
N THR A 54 -0.53 -0.39 15.77
CA THR A 54 -0.12 1.02 15.85
C THR A 54 -0.53 1.78 14.59
N LEU A 55 -0.30 1.21 13.40
CA LEU A 55 -0.72 1.80 12.12
C LEU A 55 -2.23 1.98 12.06
N GLU A 56 -2.98 0.94 12.42
CA GLU A 56 -4.45 0.97 12.40
C GLU A 56 -5.03 1.97 13.41
N ASP A 57 -4.36 2.20 14.55
CA ASP A 57 -4.74 3.24 15.52
C ASP A 57 -4.53 4.67 14.98
N HIS A 58 -3.69 4.85 13.95
CA HIS A 58 -3.49 6.15 13.29
C HIS A 58 -4.49 6.40 12.16
N TYR A 59 -5.42 5.46 11.88
CA TYR A 59 -6.57 5.72 11.04
C TYR A 59 -7.74 6.24 11.89
N HIS A 60 -8.34 7.35 11.46
CA HIS A 60 -9.32 8.09 12.27
C HIS A 60 -10.70 7.43 12.18
N GLY A 61 -11.20 6.91 13.31
CA GLY A 61 -12.50 6.23 13.37
C GLY A 61 -13.71 7.15 13.19
N ASP A 62 -13.54 8.46 13.31
CA ASP A 62 -14.56 9.49 13.07
C ASP A 62 -14.56 9.98 11.60
N VAL A 63 -13.59 9.58 10.79
CA VAL A 63 -13.58 9.82 9.34
C VAL A 63 -14.40 8.74 8.63
N ALA A 64 -15.46 9.15 7.94
CA ALA A 64 -16.45 8.22 7.39
C ALA A 64 -15.93 7.25 6.32
N TYR A 65 -14.90 7.65 5.54
CA TYR A 65 -14.40 6.85 4.41
C TYR A 65 -12.91 6.49 4.53
N HIS A 66 -12.00 7.49 4.54
CA HIS A 66 -10.54 7.27 4.64
C HIS A 66 -10.11 6.82 6.04
N ASN A 67 -10.60 5.66 6.47
CA ASN A 67 -10.34 5.01 7.75
C ASN A 67 -9.69 3.64 7.51
N ASN A 68 -9.50 2.88 8.58
CA ASN A 68 -8.86 1.57 8.54
C ASN A 68 -9.61 0.53 7.67
N ILE A 69 -10.93 0.66 7.51
CA ILE A 69 -11.72 -0.21 6.65
C ILE A 69 -11.30 0.02 5.19
N HIS A 70 -11.22 1.28 4.75
CA HIS A 70 -10.76 1.62 3.39
C HIS A 70 -9.32 1.14 3.14
N ALA A 71 -8.40 1.37 4.09
CA ALA A 71 -7.03 0.87 3.98
C ALA A 71 -6.96 -0.66 3.82
N ALA A 72 -7.79 -1.38 4.57
CA ALA A 72 -7.89 -2.83 4.49
C ALA A 72 -8.45 -3.30 3.14
N ASP A 73 -9.41 -2.57 2.57
CA ASP A 73 -10.02 -2.85 1.26
C ASP A 73 -9.00 -2.71 0.13
N VAL A 74 -8.30 -1.58 0.10
CA VAL A 74 -7.25 -1.33 -0.89
C VAL A 74 -6.13 -2.36 -0.75
N THR A 75 -5.72 -2.69 0.47
CA THR A 75 -4.68 -3.72 0.72
C THR A 75 -5.09 -5.10 0.19
N GLN A 76 -6.34 -5.53 0.45
CA GLN A 76 -6.84 -6.82 -0.04
C GLN A 76 -7.04 -6.80 -1.56
N SER A 77 -7.52 -5.70 -2.12
CA SER A 77 -7.66 -5.51 -3.57
C SER A 77 -6.31 -5.57 -4.28
N THR A 78 -5.28 -4.87 -3.76
CA THR A 78 -3.91 -4.95 -4.27
C THR A 78 -3.37 -6.38 -4.18
N HIS A 79 -3.64 -7.09 -3.08
CA HIS A 79 -3.29 -8.51 -2.98
C HIS A 79 -3.94 -9.34 -4.10
N VAL A 80 -5.22 -9.13 -4.43
CA VAL A 80 -5.88 -9.86 -5.52
C VAL A 80 -5.29 -9.49 -6.88
N LEU A 81 -5.05 -8.20 -7.13
CA LEU A 81 -4.47 -7.72 -8.40
C LEU A 81 -3.07 -8.26 -8.65
N LEU A 82 -2.22 -8.34 -7.62
CA LEU A 82 -0.89 -8.95 -7.70
C LEU A 82 -0.91 -10.44 -8.06
N SER A 83 -2.05 -11.12 -7.86
CA SER A 83 -2.25 -12.52 -8.23
C SER A 83 -2.88 -12.70 -9.63
N THR A 84 -2.99 -11.63 -10.42
CA THR A 84 -3.49 -11.71 -11.80
C THR A 84 -2.59 -12.62 -12.62
N PRO A 85 -3.12 -13.64 -13.35
CA PRO A 85 -2.29 -14.58 -14.12
C PRO A 85 -1.35 -13.92 -15.13
N ALA A 86 -1.75 -12.78 -15.69
CA ALA A 86 -0.91 -12.02 -16.63
C ALA A 86 0.34 -11.40 -15.98
N LEU A 87 0.37 -11.29 -14.64
CA LEU A 87 1.45 -10.73 -13.82
C LEU A 87 2.22 -11.83 -13.05
N GLU A 88 1.95 -13.09 -13.33
CA GLU A 88 2.63 -14.21 -12.68
C GLU A 88 4.15 -14.13 -12.87
N ALA A 89 4.90 -14.24 -11.77
CA ALA A 89 6.37 -14.14 -11.74
C ALA A 89 6.98 -12.83 -12.32
N VAL A 90 6.17 -11.78 -12.50
CA VAL A 90 6.65 -10.47 -12.98
C VAL A 90 7.34 -9.68 -11.87
N PHE A 91 6.79 -9.74 -10.65
CA PHE A 91 7.28 -9.00 -9.49
C PHE A 91 8.13 -9.88 -8.58
N THR A 92 9.19 -9.27 -8.05
CA THR A 92 9.99 -9.85 -6.96
C THR A 92 9.22 -9.80 -5.63
N ASP A 93 9.61 -10.63 -4.66
CA ASP A 93 9.03 -10.60 -3.32
C ASP A 93 9.11 -9.21 -2.66
N LEU A 94 10.16 -8.44 -2.96
CA LEU A 94 10.35 -7.10 -2.40
C LEU A 94 9.40 -6.08 -3.03
N GLU A 95 9.12 -6.20 -4.33
CA GLU A 95 8.12 -5.39 -5.03
C GLU A 95 6.70 -5.72 -4.52
N ILE A 96 6.39 -7.01 -4.30
CA ILE A 96 5.13 -7.46 -3.69
C ILE A 96 4.98 -6.91 -2.26
N LEU A 97 6.03 -7.03 -1.43
CA LEU A 97 6.04 -6.47 -0.07
C LEU A 97 5.80 -4.95 -0.10
N ALA A 98 6.48 -4.25 -1.00
CA ALA A 98 6.34 -2.80 -1.13
C ALA A 98 4.93 -2.38 -1.54
N ALA A 99 4.31 -3.09 -2.50
CA ALA A 99 2.96 -2.78 -2.96
C ALA A 99 1.92 -2.97 -1.85
N ILE A 100 1.96 -4.11 -1.15
CA ILE A 100 1.04 -4.40 -0.04
C ILE A 100 1.24 -3.39 1.10
N PHE A 101 2.50 -3.07 1.44
CA PHE A 101 2.79 -2.09 2.47
C PHE A 101 2.34 -0.67 2.07
N ALA A 102 2.56 -0.26 0.81
CA ALA A 102 2.09 1.02 0.30
C ALA A 102 0.58 1.14 0.42
N SER A 103 -0.17 0.14 -0.01
CA SER A 103 -1.64 0.10 0.12
C SER A 103 -2.10 0.21 1.57
N ALA A 104 -1.41 -0.42 2.52
CA ALA A 104 -1.77 -0.36 3.93
C ALA A 104 -1.55 1.00 4.59
N ILE A 105 -0.60 1.80 4.09
CA ILE A 105 -0.28 3.12 4.67
C ILE A 105 -0.81 4.30 3.87
N HIS A 106 -1.38 4.08 2.67
CA HIS A 106 -1.55 5.15 1.67
C HIS A 106 -2.43 6.32 2.12
N ASP A 107 -3.26 6.12 3.15
CA ASP A 107 -4.21 7.11 3.69
C ASP A 107 -4.09 7.25 5.23
N VAL A 108 -3.00 6.78 5.85
CA VAL A 108 -2.86 6.84 7.31
C VAL A 108 -2.89 8.28 7.81
N ASP A 109 -3.59 8.56 8.91
CA ASP A 109 -3.76 9.90 9.49
C ASP A 109 -4.48 10.89 8.55
N HIS A 110 -5.35 10.40 7.65
CA HIS A 110 -6.15 11.24 6.77
C HIS A 110 -7.23 12.04 7.55
N PRO A 111 -7.27 13.38 7.46
CA PRO A 111 -8.15 14.24 8.28
C PRO A 111 -9.59 14.37 7.76
N GLY A 112 -10.06 13.44 6.90
CA GLY A 112 -11.37 13.52 6.24
C GLY A 112 -11.60 14.70 5.27
N VAL A 113 -10.58 15.49 4.93
CA VAL A 113 -10.68 16.64 3.99
C VAL A 113 -9.65 16.52 2.86
N SER A 114 -9.89 17.20 1.73
CA SER A 114 -9.01 17.09 0.55
C SER A 114 -7.76 17.98 0.63
N ASN A 115 -6.75 17.68 -0.20
CA ASN A 115 -5.57 18.53 -0.43
C ASN A 115 -5.98 20.00 -0.72
N GLN A 116 -6.98 20.21 -1.57
CA GLN A 116 -7.44 21.56 -1.93
C GLN A 116 -7.98 22.35 -0.73
N PHE A 117 -8.65 21.67 0.21
CA PHE A 117 -9.14 22.29 1.44
C PHE A 117 -7.98 22.67 2.37
N LEU A 118 -6.99 21.80 2.51
CA LEU A 118 -5.79 22.06 3.32
C LEU A 118 -4.99 23.27 2.80
N ILE A 119 -4.89 23.40 1.47
CA ILE A 119 -4.25 24.53 0.80
C ILE A 119 -5.07 25.81 1.01
N SER A 120 -6.38 25.76 0.75
CA SER A 120 -7.23 26.96 0.87
C SER A 120 -7.35 27.50 2.29
N THR A 121 -7.09 26.66 3.29
CA THR A 121 -7.10 27.04 4.71
C THR A 121 -5.72 27.39 5.26
N ASN A 122 -4.65 27.35 4.44
CA ASN A 122 -3.26 27.55 4.88
C ASN A 122 -2.88 26.63 6.06
N SER A 123 -3.34 25.38 6.01
CA SER A 123 -3.03 24.39 7.04
C SER A 123 -1.52 24.19 7.21
N GLU A 124 -1.08 23.78 8.40
CA GLU A 124 0.34 23.51 8.65
C GLU A 124 0.91 22.43 7.71
N LEU A 125 0.10 21.42 7.35
CA LEU A 125 0.49 20.39 6.38
C LEU A 125 0.73 20.98 4.99
N ALA A 126 -0.16 21.85 4.52
CA ALA A 126 -0.01 22.48 3.20
C ALA A 126 1.26 23.34 3.14
N LEU A 127 1.54 24.11 4.20
CA LEU A 127 2.77 24.89 4.33
C LEU A 127 4.02 23.98 4.37
N MET A 128 3.98 22.88 5.10
CA MET A 128 5.09 21.93 5.22
C MET A 128 5.44 21.25 3.90
N TYR A 129 4.41 20.86 3.14
CA TYR A 129 4.56 20.13 1.88
C TYR A 129 4.45 21.02 0.64
N ASN A 130 4.47 22.34 0.82
CA ASN A 130 4.48 23.33 -0.26
C ASN A 130 3.38 23.06 -1.31
N ASP A 131 2.15 22.84 -0.83
CA ASP A 131 0.94 22.59 -1.62
C ASP A 131 1.00 21.39 -2.60
N SER A 132 2.03 20.55 -2.51
CA SER A 132 2.31 19.49 -3.48
C SER A 132 2.08 18.10 -2.87
N SER A 133 1.04 17.38 -3.34
CA SER A 133 0.65 16.07 -2.81
C SER A 133 0.67 16.04 -1.27
N VAL A 134 -0.04 17.00 -0.65
CA VAL A 134 0.11 17.34 0.78
C VAL A 134 -0.20 16.13 1.66
N LEU A 135 -1.34 15.50 1.43
CA LEU A 135 -1.79 14.32 2.16
C LEU A 135 -0.92 13.09 1.87
N GLU A 136 -0.58 12.84 0.61
CA GLU A 136 0.19 11.66 0.22
C GLU A 136 1.62 11.69 0.81
N ASN A 137 2.23 12.88 0.88
CA ASN A 137 3.49 13.05 1.60
C ASN A 137 3.34 12.83 3.12
N HIS A 138 2.22 13.28 3.70
CA HIS A 138 1.91 13.09 5.11
C HIS A 138 1.73 11.60 5.46
N HIS A 139 0.95 10.88 4.67
CA HIS A 139 0.72 9.43 4.81
C HIS A 139 2.05 8.65 4.80
N LEU A 140 2.95 8.98 3.87
CA LEU A 140 4.30 8.43 3.82
C LEU A 140 5.11 8.77 5.08
N ALA A 141 5.10 10.04 5.51
CA ALA A 141 5.85 10.47 6.67
C ALA A 141 5.41 9.73 7.94
N VAL A 142 4.10 9.62 8.17
CA VAL A 142 3.51 8.89 9.30
C VAL A 142 3.82 7.40 9.20
N GLY A 143 3.46 6.74 8.11
CA GLY A 143 3.63 5.28 7.95
C GLY A 143 5.08 4.81 8.15
N PHE A 144 6.06 5.58 7.67
CA PHE A 144 7.48 5.29 7.91
C PHE A 144 7.97 5.71 9.31
N LYS A 145 7.40 6.74 9.92
CA LYS A 145 7.75 7.15 11.29
C LYS A 145 7.33 6.09 12.30
N LEU A 146 6.17 5.46 12.11
CA LEU A 146 5.66 4.42 13.02
C LEU A 146 6.58 3.20 13.12
N LEU A 147 7.43 2.93 12.12
CA LEU A 147 8.45 1.88 12.20
C LEU A 147 9.52 2.14 13.27
N GLN A 148 9.62 3.37 13.77
CA GLN A 148 10.59 3.78 14.78
C GLN A 148 10.03 3.67 16.22
N GLU A 149 8.74 3.35 16.37
CA GLU A 149 8.14 3.06 17.66
C GLU A 149 8.70 1.74 18.24
N GLU A 150 8.52 1.53 19.55
CA GLU A 150 8.98 0.32 20.22
C GLU A 150 8.37 -0.94 19.57
N ASN A 151 9.23 -1.90 19.24
CA ASN A 151 8.86 -3.16 18.59
C ASN A 151 8.03 -2.99 17.29
N CYS A 152 8.26 -1.95 16.50
CA CYS A 152 7.51 -1.68 15.28
C CYS A 152 8.31 -1.80 13.97
N ASP A 153 9.63 -2.01 14.01
CA ASP A 153 10.44 -2.09 12.79
C ASP A 153 10.30 -3.45 12.07
N ILE A 154 9.21 -3.61 11.31
CA ILE A 154 8.95 -4.81 10.51
C ILE A 154 9.99 -5.04 9.38
N PHE A 155 10.85 -4.05 9.12
CA PHE A 155 11.92 -4.13 8.13
C PHE A 155 13.32 -4.31 8.75
N GLN A 156 13.41 -4.57 10.06
CA GLN A 156 14.69 -4.66 10.80
C GLN A 156 15.67 -5.69 10.22
N ASN A 157 15.16 -6.76 9.60
CA ASN A 157 15.98 -7.83 9.02
C ASN A 157 16.24 -7.69 7.51
N LEU A 158 15.72 -6.64 6.87
CA LEU A 158 16.07 -6.32 5.49
C LEU A 158 17.49 -5.75 5.42
N THR A 159 18.23 -6.09 4.37
CA THR A 159 19.52 -5.43 4.09
C THR A 159 19.31 -3.93 3.83
N LYS A 160 20.35 -3.12 4.05
CA LYS A 160 20.31 -1.68 3.76
C LYS A 160 19.84 -1.37 2.32
N LYS A 161 20.30 -2.15 1.34
CA LYS A 161 19.91 -2.01 -0.07
C LYS A 161 18.43 -2.33 -0.27
N GLN A 162 17.92 -3.40 0.34
CA GLN A 162 16.49 -3.74 0.29
C GLN A 162 15.64 -2.65 0.93
N ARG A 163 16.00 -2.13 2.11
CA ARG A 163 15.27 -1.03 2.77
C ARG A 163 15.22 0.23 1.90
N GLN A 164 16.33 0.58 1.26
CA GLN A 164 16.38 1.73 0.34
C GLN A 164 15.48 1.51 -0.88
N SER A 165 15.53 0.32 -1.48
CA SER A 165 14.69 -0.02 -2.64
C SER A 165 13.21 -0.04 -2.27
N LEU A 166 12.84 -0.69 -1.17
CA LEU A 166 11.48 -0.74 -0.66
C LEU A 166 10.96 0.66 -0.37
N ARG A 167 11.73 1.49 0.34
CA ARG A 167 11.34 2.86 0.63
C ARG A 167 11.07 3.66 -0.64
N LYS A 168 11.93 3.53 -1.65
CA LYS A 168 11.72 4.22 -2.93
C LYS A 168 10.42 3.77 -3.60
N MET A 169 10.20 2.46 -3.72
CA MET A 169 9.00 1.92 -4.36
C MET A 169 7.72 2.36 -3.65
N VAL A 170 7.70 2.28 -2.31
CA VAL A 170 6.54 2.71 -1.51
C VAL A 170 6.26 4.20 -1.68
N ILE A 171 7.30 5.05 -1.71
CA ILE A 171 7.14 6.49 -1.99
C ILE A 171 6.54 6.70 -3.38
N ASP A 172 7.09 6.02 -4.40
CA ASP A 172 6.60 6.14 -5.78
C ASP A 172 5.11 5.74 -5.88
N MET A 173 4.69 4.65 -5.20
CA MET A 173 3.31 4.14 -5.20
C MET A 173 2.33 5.02 -4.42
N VAL A 174 2.64 5.44 -3.19
CA VAL A 174 1.72 6.29 -2.41
C VAL A 174 1.60 7.68 -3.05
N LEU A 175 2.68 8.24 -3.59
CA LEU A 175 2.55 9.52 -4.31
C LEU A 175 1.70 9.39 -5.59
N ALA A 176 1.57 8.19 -6.16
CA ALA A 176 0.74 7.96 -7.34
C ALA A 176 -0.77 7.91 -7.02
N THR A 177 -1.18 7.79 -5.75
CA THR A 177 -2.60 7.83 -5.36
C THR A 177 -3.18 9.24 -5.36
N ASP A 178 -2.33 10.28 -5.47
CA ASP A 178 -2.78 11.65 -5.68
C ASP A 178 -3.58 11.75 -6.98
N MET A 179 -4.88 12.00 -6.86
CA MET A 179 -5.80 12.05 -7.99
C MET A 179 -5.48 13.15 -9.02
N SER A 180 -4.66 14.16 -8.67
CA SER A 180 -4.14 15.12 -9.65
C SER A 180 -3.20 14.48 -10.68
N LYS A 181 -2.60 13.33 -10.36
CA LYS A 181 -1.70 12.57 -11.24
C LYS A 181 -2.41 11.52 -12.09
N HIS A 182 -3.68 11.25 -11.81
CA HIS A 182 -4.46 10.18 -12.44
C HIS A 182 -4.38 10.18 -13.97
N MET A 183 -4.50 11.35 -14.62
CA MET A 183 -4.49 11.42 -16.09
C MET A 183 -3.13 11.08 -16.70
N ASN A 184 -2.04 11.42 -16.02
CA ASN A 184 -0.70 11.07 -16.46
C ASN A 184 -0.49 9.56 -16.33
N LEU A 185 -0.84 8.99 -15.17
CA LEU A 185 -0.83 7.54 -14.93
C LEU A 185 -1.67 6.79 -15.97
N LEU A 186 -2.88 7.25 -16.28
CA LEU A 186 -3.71 6.59 -17.30
C LEU A 186 -3.10 6.65 -18.71
N ALA A 187 -2.46 7.76 -19.08
CA ALA A 187 -1.77 7.89 -20.36
C ALA A 187 -0.58 6.93 -20.45
N ASP A 188 0.21 6.89 -19.38
CA ASP A 188 1.34 6.00 -19.17
C ASP A 188 0.92 4.52 -19.29
N LEU A 189 -0.20 4.12 -18.66
CA LEU A 189 -0.74 2.76 -18.77
C LEU A 189 -1.16 2.43 -20.21
N LYS A 190 -1.82 3.37 -20.91
CA LYS A 190 -2.21 3.16 -22.31
C LYS A 190 -1.00 2.91 -23.20
N THR A 191 0.06 3.71 -23.05
CA THR A 191 1.30 3.52 -23.79
C THR A 191 1.94 2.18 -23.46
N MET A 192 1.92 1.74 -22.21
CA MET A 192 2.42 0.42 -21.82
C MET A 192 1.61 -0.71 -22.48
N VAL A 193 0.28 -0.61 -22.51
CA VAL A 193 -0.60 -1.60 -23.15
C VAL A 193 -0.36 -1.64 -24.67
N GLU A 194 -0.12 -0.50 -25.30
CA GLU A 194 0.18 -0.40 -26.75
C GLU A 194 1.55 -1.01 -27.11
N THR A 195 2.52 -0.91 -26.20
CA THR A 195 3.89 -1.40 -26.41
C THR A 195 4.15 -2.76 -25.77
N LYS A 196 3.12 -3.40 -25.19
CA LYS A 196 3.26 -4.62 -24.40
C LYS A 196 3.92 -5.74 -25.20
N LYS A 197 4.88 -6.41 -24.55
CA LYS A 197 5.41 -7.69 -24.99
C LYS A 197 4.85 -8.77 -24.08
N VAL A 198 4.41 -9.86 -24.70
CA VAL A 198 3.80 -10.99 -24.01
C VAL A 198 4.58 -12.24 -24.38
N THR A 199 4.86 -13.11 -23.40
CA THR A 199 5.46 -14.42 -23.66
C THR A 199 4.49 -15.32 -24.43
N SER A 200 4.98 -16.45 -24.93
CA SER A 200 4.13 -17.50 -25.52
C SER A 200 3.09 -18.07 -24.55
N SER A 201 3.29 -17.90 -23.23
CA SER A 201 2.36 -18.33 -22.17
C SER A 201 1.34 -17.26 -21.76
N GLY A 202 1.36 -16.07 -22.36
CA GLY A 202 0.43 -14.99 -22.04
C GLY A 202 0.86 -14.06 -20.89
N VAL A 203 2.07 -14.21 -20.36
CA VAL A 203 2.62 -13.40 -19.25
C VAL A 203 3.24 -12.11 -19.79
N LEU A 204 3.01 -10.99 -19.09
CA LEU A 204 3.62 -9.69 -19.42
C LEU A 204 5.14 -9.72 -19.21
N LEU A 205 5.88 -9.18 -20.18
CA LEU A 205 7.32 -8.96 -20.06
C LEU A 205 7.59 -7.50 -19.67
N LEU A 206 7.99 -7.29 -18.41
CA LEU A 206 8.41 -5.99 -17.88
C LEU A 206 9.91 -6.04 -17.56
N ASP A 207 10.72 -5.67 -18.55
CA ASP A 207 12.17 -5.89 -18.55
C ASP A 207 12.92 -4.93 -17.62
N ASN A 208 12.37 -3.75 -17.34
CA ASN A 208 13.04 -2.70 -16.57
C ASN A 208 12.23 -2.27 -15.33
N TYR A 209 12.93 -1.66 -14.36
CA TYR A 209 12.33 -1.21 -13.10
C TYR A 209 11.22 -0.18 -13.30
N ASN A 210 11.37 0.74 -14.27
CA ASN A 210 10.38 1.79 -14.51
C ASN A 210 9.05 1.19 -14.99
N ASP A 211 9.10 0.19 -15.87
CA ASP A 211 7.89 -0.50 -16.33
C ASP A 211 7.20 -1.24 -15.17
N ARG A 212 7.98 -1.90 -14.29
CA ARG A 212 7.43 -2.63 -13.14
C ARG A 212 6.83 -1.71 -12.09
N ILE A 213 7.51 -0.62 -11.71
CA ILE A 213 6.96 0.32 -10.72
C ILE A 213 5.72 1.03 -11.27
N GLN A 214 5.72 1.36 -12.56
CA GLN A 214 4.56 1.94 -13.21
C GLN A 214 3.36 0.99 -13.15
N VAL A 215 3.54 -0.33 -13.38
CA VAL A 215 2.45 -1.30 -13.16
C VAL A 215 2.02 -1.36 -11.69
N GLY A 216 2.97 -1.31 -10.75
CA GLY A 216 2.67 -1.33 -9.31
C GLY A 216 1.96 -0.08 -8.79
N CYS A 217 2.01 1.03 -9.52
CA CYS A 217 1.27 2.26 -9.20
C CYS A 217 -0.19 2.26 -9.69
N TYR A 218 -0.63 1.21 -10.40
CA TYR A 218 -2.04 1.02 -10.81
C TYR A 218 -2.73 -0.03 -9.95
#